data_AF-A0A6N7P4Y7-F1
#
_entry.id   AF-A0A6N7P4Y7-F1
#
_cell.length_a   1.000
_cell.length_b   1.000
_cell.length_c   1.000
_cell.angle_alpha   90.00
_cell.angle_beta   90.00
_cell.angle_gamma   90.00
#
_symmetry.space_group_name_H-M   'P 1'
#
loop_
_entity.id
_entity.type
_entity.pdbx_description
1 polymer ?
#
loop_
_entity_poly.entity_id
_entity_poly.type
_entity_poly.pdbx_seq_one_letter_code
_entity_poly.pdbx_strand_id
1 'polypeptide(L)'
;MKKALTAMAIIASPLLLKAQNASEGAVKIMKAENSAAIATYDYPEEIVEKALTIKLEKEGLGKQRKQQGFLTYKGVSWPEVSSEKLDVYVKVESKKKGAIVSLLAAKGYDNFVSSSSDAATMEKMKQFLNEFATDVASYNDEIEEKEAELEKAKKAAEEHAKKQKKLESEHAKLAEELKKAKKAN
;
A
#
# COMPACT_ATOMS: atom_id res chain seq x y z
N MET A 1 -18.22 5.12 57.26
CA MET A 1 -17.21 4.60 56.33
C MET A 1 -17.81 3.50 55.45
N LYS A 2 -18.31 3.84 54.26
CA LYS A 2 -18.46 2.87 53.15
C LYS A 2 -18.19 3.64 51.87
N LYS A 3 -17.00 3.41 51.31
CA LYS A 3 -16.55 3.97 50.03
C LYS A 3 -17.34 3.29 48.93
N ALA A 4 -18.16 4.03 48.19
CA ALA A 4 -18.71 3.56 46.93
C ALA A 4 -17.74 3.98 45.83
N LEU A 5 -16.98 3.03 45.30
CA LEU A 5 -16.16 3.22 44.11
C LEU A 5 -17.09 3.35 42.89
N THR A 6 -17.07 4.51 42.25
CA THR A 6 -17.64 4.70 40.91
C THR A 6 -16.69 4.08 39.90
N ALA A 7 -17.05 2.92 39.33
CA ALA A 7 -16.33 2.34 38.20
C ALA A 7 -16.71 3.10 36.93
N MET A 8 -15.77 3.87 36.38
CA MET A 8 -15.88 4.53 35.10
C MET A 8 -15.70 3.48 34.00
N ALA A 9 -16.80 3.12 33.33
CA ALA A 9 -16.74 2.27 32.15
C ALA A 9 -16.03 3.04 31.02
N ILE A 10 -14.79 2.65 30.72
CA ILE A 10 -14.12 3.06 29.49
C ILE A 10 -14.86 2.38 28.35
N ILE A 11 -15.77 3.11 27.72
CA ILE A 11 -16.35 2.73 26.44
C ILE A 11 -15.19 2.84 25.43
N ALA A 12 -14.57 1.71 25.13
CA ALA A 12 -13.70 1.58 23.97
C ALA A 12 -14.59 1.77 22.74
N SER A 13 -14.66 3.00 22.24
CA SER A 13 -15.28 3.29 20.95
C SER A 13 -14.53 2.47 19.89
N PRO A 14 -15.17 1.54 19.18
CA PRO A 14 -14.55 0.97 18.00
C PRO A 14 -14.26 2.13 17.05
N LEU A 15 -13.01 2.22 16.60
CA LEU A 15 -12.63 3.11 15.51
C LEU A 15 -13.65 2.89 14.40
N LEU A 16 -14.41 3.95 14.09
CA LEU A 16 -15.33 3.96 12.97
C LEU A 16 -14.47 3.84 11.72
N LEU A 17 -14.27 2.60 11.26
CA LEU A 17 -13.98 2.30 9.87
C LEU A 17 -15.11 2.97 9.09
N LYS A 18 -14.83 4.12 8.48
CA LYS A 18 -15.73 4.65 7.47
C LYS A 18 -15.77 3.59 6.38
N ALA A 19 -16.90 2.91 6.25
CA ALA A 19 -17.14 2.00 5.14
C ALA A 19 -16.94 2.80 3.84
N GLN A 20 -15.78 2.64 3.22
CA GLN A 20 -15.48 3.11 1.88
C GLN A 20 -16.22 2.15 0.94
N ASN A 21 -17.50 2.41 0.71
CA ASN A 21 -18.27 1.64 -0.26
C ASN A 21 -17.89 2.13 -1.65
N ALA A 22 -17.25 1.27 -2.43
CA ALA A 22 -17.02 1.48 -3.84
C ALA A 22 -18.36 1.76 -4.54
N SER A 23 -18.37 2.75 -5.42
CA SER A 23 -19.56 3.15 -6.17
C SER A 23 -19.27 3.13 -7.66
N GLU A 24 -20.32 3.06 -8.48
CA GLU A 24 -20.15 3.33 -9.91
C GLU A 24 -20.02 4.84 -10.12
N GLY A 25 -19.11 5.24 -11.00
CA GLY A 25 -18.94 6.61 -11.46
C GLY A 25 -18.46 6.65 -12.91
N ALA A 26 -18.26 7.85 -13.45
CA ALA A 26 -17.79 8.05 -14.81
C ALA A 26 -16.33 8.49 -14.81
N VAL A 27 -15.51 7.86 -15.67
CA VAL A 27 -14.10 8.18 -15.83
C VAL A 27 -13.78 8.31 -17.32
N LYS A 28 -13.01 9.34 -17.66
CA LYS A 28 -12.58 9.57 -19.04
C LYS A 28 -11.42 8.67 -19.41
N ILE A 29 -11.64 7.79 -20.38
CA ILE A 29 -10.62 6.92 -20.98
C ILE A 29 -10.76 6.94 -22.50
N MET A 30 -9.64 7.00 -23.23
CA MET A 30 -9.64 7.03 -24.72
C MET A 30 -10.57 8.10 -25.32
N LYS A 31 -10.64 9.27 -24.66
CA LYS A 31 -11.47 10.44 -25.01
C LYS A 31 -12.98 10.30 -24.79
N ALA A 32 -13.47 9.15 -24.31
CA ALA A 32 -14.88 8.94 -23.95
C ALA A 32 -15.04 8.81 -22.43
N GLU A 33 -16.20 9.20 -21.90
CA GLU A 33 -16.59 8.91 -20.51
C GLU A 33 -17.19 7.51 -20.45
N ASN A 34 -16.67 6.68 -19.56
CA ASN A 34 -17.11 5.31 -19.37
C ASN A 34 -17.36 5.02 -17.90
N SER A 35 -18.26 4.07 -17.63
CA SER A 35 -18.53 3.59 -16.28
C SER A 35 -17.29 2.95 -15.67
N ALA A 36 -17.08 3.22 -14.39
CA ALA A 36 -15.99 2.71 -13.58
C ALA A 36 -16.50 2.37 -12.18
N ALA A 37 -15.95 1.32 -11.58
CA ALA A 37 -16.01 1.14 -10.14
C ALA A 37 -14.97 2.08 -9.50
N ILE A 38 -15.38 2.89 -8.53
CA ILE A 38 -14.55 3.91 -7.91
C ILE A 38 -14.56 3.74 -6.39
N ALA A 39 -13.38 3.76 -5.79
CA ALA A 39 -13.20 3.79 -4.34
C ALA A 39 -12.15 4.83 -3.96
N THR A 40 -12.28 5.43 -2.76
CA THR A 40 -11.28 6.35 -2.19
C THR A 40 -10.65 5.68 -0.99
N TYR A 41 -9.33 5.74 -0.87
CA TYR A 41 -8.55 5.18 0.24
C TYR A 41 -7.83 6.31 0.97
N ASP A 42 -7.80 6.27 2.29
CA ASP A 42 -7.14 7.29 3.12
C ASP A 42 -5.61 7.07 3.26
N TYR A 43 -4.97 6.58 2.18
CA TYR A 43 -3.55 6.30 2.10
C TYR A 43 -2.90 7.02 0.90
N PRO A 44 -1.57 7.31 0.93
CA PRO A 44 -0.88 7.97 -0.18
C PRO A 44 -1.01 7.20 -1.50
N GLU A 45 -1.02 7.92 -2.62
CA GLU A 45 -1.11 7.36 -3.98
C GLU A 45 -0.09 6.24 -4.22
N GLU A 46 1.16 6.43 -3.79
CA GLU A 46 2.22 5.43 -3.96
C GLU A 46 1.95 4.12 -3.21
N ILE A 47 1.39 4.20 -2.00
CA ILE A 47 1.04 3.04 -1.19
C ILE A 47 -0.12 2.28 -1.86
N VAL A 48 -1.14 3.02 -2.32
CA VAL A 48 -2.31 2.47 -2.99
C VAL A 48 -1.93 1.84 -4.34
N GLU A 49 -1.15 2.50 -5.19
CA GLU A 49 -0.71 1.96 -6.49
C GLU A 49 0.12 0.69 -6.33
N LYS A 50 1.04 0.64 -5.36
CA LYS A 50 1.86 -0.55 -5.08
C LYS A 50 1.02 -1.70 -4.54
N ALA A 51 0.20 -1.46 -3.53
CA ALA A 51 -0.68 -2.48 -2.97
C ALA A 51 -1.64 -3.04 -4.04
N LEU A 52 -2.19 -2.17 -4.89
CA LEU A 52 -3.10 -2.56 -5.97
C LEU A 52 -2.40 -3.41 -7.02
N THR A 53 -1.18 -3.02 -7.41
CA THR A 53 -0.35 -3.80 -8.33
C THR A 53 -0.10 -5.20 -7.77
N ILE A 54 0.28 -5.32 -6.50
CA ILE A 54 0.51 -6.61 -5.84
C ILE A 54 -0.78 -7.45 -5.83
N LYS A 55 -1.94 -6.86 -5.52
CA LYS A 55 -3.23 -7.58 -5.52
C LYS A 55 -3.57 -8.08 -6.93
N LEU A 56 -3.49 -7.24 -7.95
CA LEU A 56 -3.80 -7.62 -9.34
C LEU A 56 -2.82 -8.67 -9.90
N GLU A 57 -1.56 -8.64 -9.47
CA GLU A 57 -0.59 -9.71 -9.78
C GLU A 57 -0.97 -11.03 -9.11
N LYS A 58 -1.43 -11.01 -7.85
CA LYS A 58 -1.94 -12.20 -7.14
C LYS A 58 -3.19 -12.77 -7.81
N GLU A 59 -4.06 -11.92 -8.34
CA GLU A 59 -5.23 -12.31 -9.15
C GLU A 59 -4.86 -12.85 -10.54
N GLY A 60 -3.58 -12.84 -10.91
CA GLY A 60 -3.10 -13.44 -12.16
C GLY A 60 -3.31 -12.59 -13.41
N LEU A 61 -3.58 -11.29 -13.28
CA LEU A 61 -3.75 -10.40 -14.44
C LEU A 61 -2.46 -10.22 -15.25
N GLY A 62 -1.29 -10.57 -14.68
CA GLY A 62 -0.03 -10.62 -15.39
C GLY A 62 0.55 -9.24 -15.73
N LYS A 63 1.15 -9.12 -16.92
CA LYS A 63 1.92 -7.91 -17.29
C LYS A 63 1.01 -6.73 -17.64
N GLN A 64 1.12 -5.67 -16.84
CA GLN A 64 0.52 -4.37 -17.11
C GLN A 64 1.27 -3.55 -18.15
N ARG A 65 0.55 -2.64 -18.83
CA ARG A 65 1.10 -1.54 -19.62
C ARG A 65 0.57 -0.22 -19.13
N LYS A 66 1.43 0.80 -19.03
CA LYS A 66 1.02 2.18 -18.73
C LYS A 66 0.55 2.88 -20.01
N GLN A 67 -0.68 3.39 -20.03
CA GLN A 67 -1.23 4.17 -21.15
C GLN A 67 -2.15 5.28 -20.61
N GLN A 68 -1.86 6.53 -20.96
CA GLN A 68 -2.69 7.70 -20.59
C GLN A 68 -3.01 7.81 -19.08
N GLY A 69 -2.07 7.42 -18.22
CA GLY A 69 -2.27 7.42 -16.77
C GLY A 69 -3.00 6.18 -16.22
N PHE A 70 -3.35 5.21 -17.06
CA PHE A 70 -3.92 3.94 -16.65
C PHE A 70 -2.88 2.82 -16.68
N LEU A 71 -2.95 1.92 -15.70
CA LEU A 71 -2.43 0.56 -15.79
C LEU A 71 -3.44 -0.27 -16.58
N THR A 72 -2.99 -0.87 -17.67
CA THR A 72 -3.85 -1.59 -18.61
C THR A 72 -3.44 -3.04 -18.71
N TYR A 73 -4.42 -3.93 -18.63
CA TYR A 73 -4.27 -5.37 -18.73
C TYR A 73 -5.19 -5.85 -19.83
N LYS A 74 -4.62 -6.44 -20.89
CA LYS A 74 -5.37 -6.75 -22.12
C LYS A 74 -5.66 -8.24 -22.21
N GLY A 75 -6.93 -8.58 -22.45
CA GLY A 75 -7.40 -9.95 -22.66
C GLY A 75 -7.14 -10.89 -21.49
N VAL A 76 -7.21 -10.39 -20.26
CA VAL A 76 -6.97 -11.16 -19.04
C VAL A 76 -8.18 -12.01 -18.67
N SER A 77 -7.92 -13.16 -18.07
CA SER A 77 -8.96 -13.94 -17.40
C SER A 77 -8.98 -13.51 -15.94
N TRP A 78 -10.12 -13.00 -15.46
CA TRP A 78 -10.29 -12.59 -14.08
C TRP A 78 -11.58 -13.21 -13.52
N PRO A 79 -11.55 -14.51 -13.16
CA PRO A 79 -12.75 -15.30 -12.87
C PRO A 79 -13.59 -14.75 -11.71
N GLU A 80 -12.93 -14.10 -10.75
CA GLU A 80 -13.58 -13.43 -9.63
C GLU A 80 -14.55 -12.35 -10.11
N VAL A 81 -14.16 -11.58 -11.13
CA VAL A 81 -14.93 -10.46 -11.68
C VAL A 81 -15.83 -10.88 -12.84
N SER A 82 -15.34 -11.69 -13.78
CA SER A 82 -16.11 -12.14 -14.95
C SER A 82 -15.68 -13.52 -15.42
N SER A 83 -16.64 -14.29 -15.95
CA SER A 83 -16.35 -15.56 -16.64
C SER A 83 -15.72 -15.38 -18.02
N GLU A 84 -15.80 -14.18 -18.59
CA GLU A 84 -15.26 -13.82 -19.90
C GLU A 84 -13.89 -13.13 -19.76
N LYS A 85 -13.13 -13.10 -20.86
CA LYS A 85 -11.90 -12.30 -20.90
C LYS A 85 -12.22 -10.81 -20.89
N LEU A 86 -11.42 -10.06 -20.14
CA LEU A 86 -11.59 -8.62 -19.97
C LEU A 86 -10.33 -7.86 -20.39
N ASP A 87 -10.53 -6.66 -20.92
CA ASP A 87 -9.54 -5.61 -20.87
C ASP A 87 -9.77 -4.79 -19.59
N VAL A 88 -8.82 -4.79 -18.67
CA VAL A 88 -8.92 -4.09 -17.38
C VAL A 88 -8.08 -2.83 -17.42
N TYR A 89 -8.65 -1.72 -16.93
CA TYR A 89 -8.00 -0.43 -16.84
C TYR A 89 -8.11 0.08 -15.42
N VAL A 90 -6.97 0.47 -14.86
CA VAL A 90 -6.87 0.91 -13.47
C VAL A 90 -6.17 2.24 -13.43
N LYS A 91 -6.73 3.20 -12.72
CA LYS A 91 -6.11 4.50 -12.48
C LYS A 91 -6.11 4.78 -10.99
N VAL A 92 -4.97 5.20 -10.47
CA VAL A 92 -4.84 5.70 -9.10
C VAL A 92 -4.53 7.18 -9.20
N GLU A 93 -5.29 8.01 -8.49
CA GLU A 93 -5.13 9.46 -8.49
C GLU A 93 -4.99 9.96 -7.06
N SER A 94 -4.01 10.81 -6.80
CA SER A 94 -3.90 11.50 -5.52
C SER A 94 -5.09 12.40 -5.24
N LYS A 95 -5.49 12.42 -3.98
CA LYS A 95 -6.46 13.35 -3.41
C LYS A 95 -5.77 14.14 -2.31
N LYS A 96 -6.32 15.32 -1.95
CA LYS A 96 -5.80 16.15 -0.84
C LYS A 96 -5.61 15.34 0.47
N LYS A 97 -6.44 14.33 0.68
CA LYS A 97 -6.30 13.32 1.73
C LYS A 97 -6.60 11.96 1.09
N GLY A 98 -5.57 11.15 0.89
CA GLY A 98 -5.70 9.81 0.32
C GLY A 98 -5.53 9.72 -1.19
N ALA A 99 -6.05 8.65 -1.78
CA ALA A 99 -6.04 8.39 -3.21
C ALA A 99 -7.40 7.83 -3.68
N ILE A 100 -7.70 8.01 -4.96
CA ILE A 100 -8.89 7.47 -5.63
C ILE A 100 -8.44 6.39 -6.60
N VAL A 101 -9.04 5.22 -6.53
CA VAL A 101 -8.88 4.16 -7.52
C VAL A 101 -10.10 4.12 -8.41
N SER A 102 -9.86 4.13 -9.71
CA SER A 102 -10.86 3.91 -10.75
C SER A 102 -10.55 2.61 -11.47
N LEU A 103 -11.50 1.67 -11.45
CA LEU A 103 -11.41 0.36 -12.08
C LEU A 103 -12.44 0.27 -13.19
N LEU A 104 -11.98 0.02 -14.42
CA LEU A 104 -12.83 -0.18 -15.59
C LEU A 104 -12.54 -1.56 -16.19
N ALA A 105 -13.56 -2.17 -16.77
CA ALA A 105 -13.44 -3.40 -17.53
C ALA A 105 -14.16 -3.25 -18.87
N ALA A 106 -13.57 -3.80 -19.93
CA ALA A 106 -14.20 -3.88 -21.25
C ALA A 106 -14.24 -5.33 -21.76
N LYS A 107 -15.38 -5.73 -22.32
CA LYS A 107 -15.62 -7.05 -22.92
C LYS A 107 -15.39 -7.00 -24.42
N GLY A 108 -14.11 -6.96 -24.80
CA GLY A 108 -13.68 -6.82 -26.19
C GLY A 108 -13.94 -5.42 -26.77
N TYR A 109 -12.95 -4.90 -27.50
CA TYR A 109 -12.97 -3.53 -28.03
C TYR A 109 -13.30 -2.50 -26.94
N ASP A 110 -14.22 -1.57 -27.22
CA ASP A 110 -14.62 -0.47 -26.34
C ASP A 110 -15.97 -0.74 -25.63
N ASN A 111 -16.34 -2.01 -25.46
CA ASN A 111 -17.57 -2.40 -24.75
C ASN A 111 -17.34 -2.37 -23.23
N PHE A 112 -17.37 -1.18 -22.65
CA PHE A 112 -17.18 -1.00 -21.21
C PHE A 112 -18.36 -1.54 -20.39
N VAL A 113 -18.02 -2.17 -19.27
CA VAL A 113 -18.96 -2.68 -18.28
C VAL A 113 -19.56 -1.50 -17.49
N SER A 114 -20.87 -1.51 -17.35
CA SER A 114 -21.67 -0.59 -16.53
C SER A 114 -22.75 -1.38 -15.80
N SER A 115 -23.43 -0.78 -14.81
CA SER A 115 -24.61 -1.45 -14.22
C SER A 115 -25.75 -1.67 -15.22
N SER A 116 -25.78 -0.94 -16.34
CA SER A 116 -26.77 -1.13 -17.40
C SER A 116 -26.39 -2.24 -18.40
N SER A 117 -25.10 -2.47 -18.66
CA SER A 117 -24.64 -3.50 -19.59
C SER A 117 -24.34 -4.84 -18.91
N ASP A 118 -23.78 -4.82 -17.70
CA ASP A 118 -23.47 -6.00 -16.89
C ASP A 118 -23.32 -5.63 -15.40
N ALA A 119 -24.47 -5.58 -14.71
CA ALA A 119 -24.53 -5.29 -13.29
C ALA A 119 -23.74 -6.27 -12.42
N ALA A 120 -23.67 -7.55 -12.81
CA ALA A 120 -22.99 -8.57 -12.01
C ALA A 120 -21.48 -8.35 -12.01
N THR A 121 -20.89 -8.07 -13.19
CA THR A 121 -19.47 -7.74 -13.29
C THR A 121 -19.16 -6.42 -12.59
N MET A 122 -20.01 -5.39 -12.73
CA MET A 122 -19.82 -4.12 -12.02
C MET A 122 -19.89 -4.27 -10.50
N GLU A 123 -20.80 -5.10 -9.98
CA GLU A 123 -20.90 -5.37 -8.53
C GLU A 123 -19.63 -6.05 -8.01
N LYS A 124 -19.12 -7.03 -8.74
CA LYS A 124 -17.87 -7.72 -8.38
C LYS A 124 -16.65 -6.81 -8.44
N MET A 125 -16.59 -5.88 -9.41
CA MET A 125 -15.55 -4.85 -9.44
C MET A 125 -15.60 -3.94 -8.21
N LYS A 126 -16.80 -3.53 -7.77
CA LYS A 126 -16.97 -2.77 -6.53
C LYS A 126 -16.58 -3.61 -5.30
N GLN A 127 -16.97 -4.87 -5.25
CA GLN A 127 -16.58 -5.79 -4.19
C GLN A 127 -15.05 -5.94 -4.10
N PHE A 128 -14.38 -6.14 -5.23
CA PHE A 128 -12.91 -6.19 -5.28
C PHE A 128 -12.28 -4.94 -4.67
N LEU A 129 -12.79 -3.74 -5.01
CA LEU A 129 -12.29 -2.49 -4.44
C LEU A 129 -12.58 -2.35 -2.94
N ASN A 130 -13.73 -2.86 -2.47
CA ASN A 130 -14.06 -2.86 -1.05
C ASN A 130 -13.09 -3.76 -0.25
N GLU A 131 -12.83 -4.97 -0.76
CA GLU A 131 -11.91 -5.92 -0.13
C GLU A 131 -10.46 -5.43 -0.19
N PHE A 132 -10.10 -4.72 -1.27
CA PHE A 132 -8.78 -4.10 -1.41
C PHE A 132 -8.45 -3.10 -0.29
N ALA A 133 -9.44 -2.51 0.38
CA ALA A 133 -9.18 -1.61 1.52
C ALA A 133 -8.34 -2.29 2.63
N THR A 134 -8.60 -3.58 2.88
CA THR A 134 -7.85 -4.37 3.86
C THR A 134 -6.42 -4.67 3.39
N ASP A 135 -6.23 -4.89 2.09
CA ASP A 135 -4.90 -5.10 1.52
C ASP A 135 -4.03 -3.84 1.59
N VAL A 136 -4.61 -2.66 1.33
CA VAL A 136 -3.88 -1.38 1.46
C VAL A 136 -3.45 -1.16 2.91
N ALA A 137 -4.35 -1.40 3.87
CA ALA A 137 -4.02 -1.28 5.29
C ALA A 137 -2.89 -2.23 5.69
N SER A 138 -3.00 -3.50 5.31
CA SER A 138 -1.97 -4.52 5.61
C SER A 138 -0.62 -4.17 5.00
N TYR A 139 -0.61 -3.68 3.75
CA TYR A 139 0.62 -3.27 3.07
C TYR A 139 1.26 -2.03 3.72
N ASN A 140 0.45 -1.08 4.21
CA ASN A 140 0.95 0.05 4.97
C ASN A 140 1.59 -0.38 6.29
N ASP A 141 0.92 -1.29 7.04
CA ASP A 141 1.44 -1.81 8.30
C ASP A 141 2.80 -2.51 8.10
N GLU A 142 2.95 -3.32 7.05
CA GLU A 142 4.23 -3.94 6.69
C GLU A 142 5.35 -2.91 6.39
N ILE A 143 5.00 -1.77 5.80
CA ILE A 143 5.96 -0.70 5.53
C ILE A 143 6.38 -0.03 6.84
N GLU A 144 5.43 0.32 7.71
CA GLU A 144 5.72 0.95 9.00
C GLU A 144 6.61 0.05 9.88
N GLU A 145 6.36 -1.26 9.88
CA GLU A 145 7.21 -2.24 10.57
C GLU A 145 8.64 -2.25 10.00
N LYS A 146 8.79 -2.32 8.67
CA LYS A 146 10.11 -2.28 8.02
C LYS A 146 10.85 -0.98 8.25
N GLU A 147 10.16 0.15 8.29
CA GLU A 147 10.75 1.45 8.62
C GLU A 147 11.24 1.49 10.07
N ALA A 148 10.48 0.93 11.01
CA ALA A 148 10.88 0.84 12.41
C ALA A 148 12.11 -0.08 12.60
N GLU A 149 12.18 -1.19 11.87
CA GLU A 149 13.35 -2.06 11.85
C GLU A 149 14.58 -1.38 11.24
N LEU A 150 14.41 -0.67 10.12
CA LEU A 150 15.47 0.08 9.47
C LEU A 150 16.04 1.16 10.41
N GLU A 151 15.18 1.86 11.16
CA GLU A 151 15.61 2.86 12.13
C GLU A 151 16.41 2.24 13.29
N LYS A 152 16.00 1.07 13.80
CA LYS A 152 16.78 0.33 14.80
C LYS A 152 18.15 -0.08 14.25
N ALA A 153 18.19 -0.58 13.01
CA ALA A 153 19.43 -0.98 12.35
C ALA A 153 20.38 0.21 12.15
N LYS A 154 19.86 1.38 11.76
CA LYS A 154 20.64 2.63 11.65
C LYS A 154 21.26 3.03 12.98
N LYS A 155 20.49 3.04 14.08
CA LYS A 155 21.01 3.35 15.42
C LYS A 155 22.11 2.40 15.85
N ALA A 156 21.92 1.09 15.63
CA ALA A 156 22.95 0.09 15.91
C ALA A 156 24.23 0.35 15.11
N ALA A 157 24.12 0.65 13.81
CA ALA A 157 25.25 0.97 12.96
C ALA A 157 26.02 2.21 13.45
N GLU A 158 25.31 3.26 13.88
CA GLU A 158 25.94 4.45 14.47
C GLU A 158 26.66 4.15 15.78
N GLU A 159 26.09 3.32 16.65
CA GLU A 159 26.75 2.88 17.89
C GLU A 159 28.00 2.05 17.59
N HIS A 160 27.94 1.13 16.64
CA HIS A 160 29.09 0.35 16.20
C HIS A 160 30.19 1.25 15.62
N ALA A 161 29.84 2.24 14.80
CA ALA A 161 30.81 3.20 14.28
C ALA A 161 31.49 4.02 15.40
N LYS A 162 30.74 4.44 16.43
CA LYS A 162 31.31 5.13 17.61
C LYS A 162 32.24 4.20 18.41
N LYS A 163 31.84 2.95 18.64
CA LYS A 163 32.66 1.94 19.33
C LYS A 163 33.96 1.66 18.56
N GLN A 164 33.88 1.52 17.24
CA GLN A 164 35.05 1.32 16.38
C GLN A 164 36.05 2.48 16.51
N LYS A 165 35.59 3.73 16.38
CA LYS A 165 36.46 4.91 16.56
C LYS A 165 37.14 4.96 17.93
N LYS A 166 36.41 4.56 18.98
CA LYS A 166 36.96 4.50 20.35
C LYS A 166 38.06 3.42 20.45
N LEU A 167 37.79 2.22 19.95
CA LEU A 167 38.76 1.11 19.93
C LEU A 167 40.01 1.46 19.12
N GLU A 168 39.85 2.12 17.96
CA GLU A 168 40.98 2.60 17.15
C GLU A 168 41.85 3.61 17.93
N SER A 169 41.22 4.54 18.67
CA SER A 169 41.93 5.49 19.53
C SER A 169 42.67 4.80 20.69
N GLU A 170 42.03 3.84 21.35
CA GLU A 170 42.63 3.06 22.44
C GLU A 170 43.81 2.22 21.93
N HIS A 171 43.66 1.57 20.77
CA HIS A 171 44.74 0.81 20.13
C HIS A 171 45.93 1.71 19.77
N ALA A 172 45.68 2.91 19.24
CA ALA A 172 46.74 3.87 18.92
C ALA A 172 47.53 4.30 20.18
N LYS A 173 46.83 4.58 21.29
CA LYS A 173 47.46 4.92 22.58
C LYS A 173 48.32 3.78 23.12
N LEU A 174 47.76 2.57 23.16
CA LEU A 174 48.48 1.38 23.62
C LEU A 174 49.73 1.12 22.77
N ALA A 175 49.64 1.27 21.45
CA ALA A 175 50.80 1.12 20.56
C ALA A 175 51.90 2.16 20.83
N GLU A 176 51.55 3.40 21.20
CA GLU A 176 52.50 4.43 21.59
C GLU A 176 53.18 4.11 22.93
N GLU A 177 52.40 3.69 23.93
CA GLU A 177 52.91 3.27 25.24
C GLU A 177 53.89 2.10 25.11
N LEU A 178 53.57 1.10 24.29
CA LEU A 178 54.43 -0.05 24.01
C LEU A 178 55.76 0.37 23.37
N LYS A 179 55.73 1.34 22.45
CA LYS A 179 56.96 1.91 21.86
C LYS A 179 57.80 2.65 22.89
N LYS A 180 57.19 3.38 23.83
CA LYS A 180 57.92 4.08 24.90
C LYS A 180 58.57 3.09 25.86
N ALA A 181 57.83 2.06 26.31
CA ALA A 181 58.35 1.02 27.19
C ALA A 181 59.54 0.27 26.58
N LYS A 182 59.47 -0.05 25.27
CA LYS A 182 60.59 -0.70 24.54
C LYS A 182 61.84 0.17 24.35
N LYS A 183 61.73 1.49 24.48
CA LYS A 183 62.88 2.41 24.41
C LYS A 183 63.53 2.66 25.77
N ALA A 184 62.84 2.32 26.86
CA ALA A 184 63.31 2.53 28.22
C ALA A 184 64.04 1.31 28.82
N ASN A 185 63.94 0.15 28.15
CA ASN A 185 64.75 -1.07 28.37
C ASN A 185 65.80 -1.19 27.28
#